data_AF-A0A6M3XDF9-F1
#
_entry.id   AF-A0A6M3XDF9-F1
#
_cell.length_a   1.000
_cell.length_b   1.000
_cell.length_c   1.000
_cell.angle_alpha   90.00
_cell.angle_beta   90.00
_cell.angle_gamma   90.00
#
_symmetry.space_group_name_H-M   'P 1'
#
loop_
_entity.id
_entity.type
_entity.pdbx_description
1 polymer ?
#
loop_
_entity_poly.entity_id
_entity_poly.type
_entity_poly.pdbx_seq_one_letter_code
_entity_poly.pdbx_strand_id
1 'polypeptide(L)'
;MKITNKWLIKRKACEGAIEWFNEVIGKPIEHEKLSRILLGEKKYAWANWLVVHVMRNKNQRVRYAIYAASLVLKYYEDCYPDDDRPRKAIQAAKKYLKNKNIWSARSAAASAESAWSAASAESAASAAWSAA
;
A
#
# COMPACT_ATOMS: atom_id res chain seq x y z
N MET A 1 -3.77 2.41 -19.67
CA MET A 1 -3.56 0.99 -20.09
C MET A 1 -4.87 0.25 -19.89
N LYS A 2 -5.19 -0.67 -20.80
CA LYS A 2 -6.41 -1.47 -20.72
C LYS A 2 -6.24 -2.64 -19.75
N ILE A 3 -7.20 -2.78 -18.85
CA ILE A 3 -7.36 -3.91 -17.95
C ILE A 3 -8.32 -4.89 -18.61
N THR A 4 -7.94 -6.17 -18.60
CA THR A 4 -8.73 -7.27 -19.15
C THR A 4 -8.83 -8.39 -18.12
N ASN A 5 -9.78 -9.30 -18.28
CA ASN A 5 -9.87 -10.50 -17.44
C ASN A 5 -8.54 -11.28 -17.45
N LYS A 6 -7.96 -11.54 -18.63
CA LYS A 6 -6.63 -12.18 -18.75
C LYS A 6 -5.54 -11.44 -17.94
N TRP A 7 -5.58 -10.11 -17.91
CA TRP A 7 -4.65 -9.31 -17.12
C TRP A 7 -4.87 -9.49 -15.61
N LEU A 8 -6.13 -9.53 -15.16
CA LEU A 8 -6.49 -9.75 -13.76
C LEU A 8 -6.06 -11.15 -13.28
N ILE A 9 -6.34 -12.19 -14.06
CA ILE A 9 -5.89 -13.57 -13.76
C ILE A 9 -4.36 -13.63 -13.66
N LYS A 10 -3.66 -13.07 -14.65
CA LYS A 10 -2.18 -13.07 -14.67
C LYS A 10 -1.57 -12.39 -13.44
N ARG A 11 -2.26 -11.39 -12.88
CA ARG A 11 -1.83 -10.66 -11.69
C ARG A 11 -2.37 -11.24 -10.39
N LYS A 12 -3.09 -12.38 -10.43
CA LYS A 12 -3.68 -13.03 -9.26
C LYS A 12 -4.63 -12.11 -8.50
N ALA A 13 -5.51 -11.42 -9.21
CA ALA A 13 -6.67 -10.79 -8.58
C ALA A 13 -7.49 -11.86 -7.85
N CYS A 14 -8.20 -11.49 -6.77
CA CYS A 14 -9.07 -12.44 -6.08
C CYS A 14 -10.25 -12.84 -6.98
N GLU A 15 -10.77 -14.05 -6.76
CA GLU A 15 -11.86 -14.64 -7.55
C GLU A 15 -13.07 -13.70 -7.65
N GLY A 16 -13.56 -13.21 -6.51
CA GLY A 16 -14.69 -12.27 -6.50
C GLY A 16 -14.43 -10.95 -7.25
N ALA A 17 -13.18 -10.49 -7.37
CA ALA A 17 -12.87 -9.32 -8.20
C ALA A 17 -12.90 -9.65 -9.69
N ILE A 18 -12.54 -10.87 -10.08
CA ILE A 18 -12.58 -11.35 -11.47
C ILE A 18 -14.03 -11.59 -11.91
N GLU A 19 -14.82 -12.27 -11.07
CA GLU A 19 -16.26 -12.49 -11.31
C GLU A 19 -16.98 -11.16 -11.49
N TRP A 20 -16.85 -10.25 -10.52
CA TRP A 20 -17.45 -8.92 -10.59
C TRP A 20 -17.00 -8.15 -11.84
N PHE A 21 -15.72 -8.24 -12.22
CA PHE A 21 -15.25 -7.58 -13.44
C PHE A 21 -15.92 -8.14 -14.70
N ASN A 22 -16.14 -9.45 -14.77
CA ASN A 22 -16.80 -10.08 -15.90
C ASN A 22 -18.28 -9.73 -15.98
N GLU A 23 -18.98 -9.76 -14.84
CA GLU A 23 -20.41 -9.47 -14.77
C GLU A 23 -20.73 -7.99 -15.02
N VAL A 24 -19.99 -7.08 -14.37
CA VAL A 24 -20.32 -5.65 -14.36
C VAL A 24 -19.62 -4.88 -15.47
N ILE A 25 -18.37 -5.21 -15.77
CA ILE A 25 -17.59 -4.48 -16.78
C ILE A 25 -17.64 -5.20 -18.13
N GLY A 26 -17.42 -6.52 -18.14
CA GLY A 26 -17.57 -7.41 -19.30
C GLY A 26 -16.63 -7.15 -20.49
N LYS A 27 -15.79 -6.11 -20.45
CA LYS A 27 -14.94 -5.70 -21.57
C LYS A 27 -13.64 -5.02 -21.14
N PRO A 28 -12.63 -4.95 -22.03
CA PRO A 28 -11.42 -4.19 -21.77
C PRO A 28 -11.73 -2.72 -21.42
N ILE A 29 -11.16 -2.23 -20.32
CA ILE A 29 -11.41 -0.88 -19.80
C ILE A 29 -10.10 -0.19 -19.43
N GLU A 30 -10.01 1.13 -19.64
CA GLU A 30 -8.86 1.89 -19.15
C GLU A 30 -8.80 1.86 -17.62
N HIS A 31 -7.62 1.59 -17.07
CA HIS A 31 -7.38 1.48 -15.64
C HIS A 31 -7.90 2.69 -14.83
N GLU A 32 -7.77 3.92 -15.33
CA GLU A 32 -8.29 5.13 -14.67
C GLU A 32 -9.82 5.10 -14.53
N LYS A 33 -10.52 4.65 -15.58
CA LYS A 33 -11.98 4.52 -15.55
C LYS A 33 -12.40 3.41 -14.59
N LEU A 34 -11.69 2.28 -14.61
CA LEU A 34 -11.93 1.19 -13.67
C LEU A 34 -11.71 1.65 -12.22
N SER A 35 -10.63 2.38 -11.93
CA SER A 35 -10.38 2.93 -10.59
C SER A 35 -11.52 3.82 -10.10
N ARG A 36 -12.05 4.71 -10.96
CA ARG A 36 -13.20 5.57 -10.59
C ARG A 36 -14.45 4.76 -10.29
N ILE A 37 -14.73 3.72 -11.07
CA ILE A 37 -15.88 2.82 -10.83
C ILE A 37 -15.70 2.10 -9.50
N LEU A 38 -14.52 1.50 -9.24
CA LEU A 38 -14.24 0.81 -7.98
C LEU A 38 -14.39 1.72 -6.76
N LEU A 39 -13.97 2.99 -6.87
CA LEU A 39 -14.16 3.98 -5.81
C LEU A 39 -15.64 4.32 -5.60
N GLY A 40 -16.42 4.51 -6.68
CA GLY A 40 -17.87 4.77 -6.61
C GLY A 40 -18.66 3.62 -5.98
N GLU A 41 -18.24 2.39 -6.28
CA GLU A 41 -18.78 1.14 -5.73
C GLU A 41 -18.21 0.81 -4.33
N LYS A 42 -17.42 1.72 -3.74
CA LYS A 42 -16.78 1.57 -2.42
C LYS A 42 -15.90 0.31 -2.29
N LYS A 43 -15.38 -0.20 -3.40
CA LYS A 43 -14.47 -1.36 -3.45
C LYS A 43 -13.02 -0.94 -3.25
N TYR A 44 -12.74 -0.30 -2.12
CA TYR A 44 -11.46 0.37 -1.85
C TYR A 44 -10.26 -0.58 -1.90
N ALA A 45 -10.40 -1.80 -1.39
CA ALA A 45 -9.35 -2.81 -1.43
C ALA A 45 -8.95 -3.17 -2.88
N TRP A 46 -9.94 -3.33 -3.76
CA TRP A 46 -9.71 -3.63 -5.16
C TRP A 46 -9.12 -2.43 -5.91
N ALA A 47 -9.59 -1.22 -5.59
CA ALA A 47 -9.04 0.01 -6.15
C ALA A 47 -7.57 0.20 -5.76
N ASN A 48 -7.22 0.01 -4.49
CA ASN A 48 -5.85 0.08 -3.99
C ASN A 48 -4.97 -0.98 -4.67
N TRP A 49 -5.44 -2.23 -4.71
CA TRP A 49 -4.75 -3.32 -5.38
C TRP A 49 -4.47 -2.98 -6.85
N LEU A 50 -5.46 -2.47 -7.58
CA LEU A 50 -5.30 -2.07 -8.99
C LEU A 50 -4.22 -0.99 -9.14
N VAL A 51 -4.29 0.07 -8.33
CA VAL A 51 -3.35 1.20 -8.37
C VAL A 51 -1.90 0.74 -8.22
N VAL A 52 -1.62 -0.17 -7.29
CA VAL A 52 -0.25 -0.70 -7.10
C VAL A 52 0.21 -1.54 -8.30
N HIS A 53 -0.71 -2.30 -8.92
CA HIS A 53 -0.38 -3.21 -10.02
C HIS A 53 -0.22 -2.51 -11.38
N VAL A 54 -0.78 -1.32 -11.57
CA VAL A 54 -0.60 -0.51 -12.79
C VAL A 54 0.66 0.37 -12.75
N MET A 55 1.28 0.55 -11.59
CA MET A 55 2.55 1.27 -11.47
C MET A 55 3.69 0.54 -12.18
N ARG A 56 4.37 1.26 -13.08
CA ARG A 56 5.41 0.69 -13.96
C ARG A 56 6.77 0.64 -13.30
N ASN A 57 7.09 1.58 -12.41
CA ASN A 57 8.41 1.69 -11.83
C ASN A 57 8.41 1.74 -10.30
N LYS A 58 9.57 1.44 -9.72
CA LYS A 58 9.79 1.43 -8.27
C LYS A 58 9.51 2.79 -7.61
N ASN A 59 9.81 3.89 -8.29
CA ASN A 59 9.61 5.23 -7.72
C ASN A 59 8.12 5.53 -7.51
N GLN A 60 7.26 5.15 -8.44
CA GLN A 60 5.80 5.30 -8.29
C GLN A 60 5.31 4.54 -7.05
N ARG A 61 5.76 3.31 -6.87
CA ARG A 61 5.42 2.49 -5.69
C ARG A 61 5.92 3.11 -4.39
N VAL A 62 7.16 3.60 -4.35
CA VAL A 62 7.72 4.26 -3.16
C VAL A 62 6.99 5.57 -2.85
N ARG A 63 6.67 6.39 -3.86
CA ARG A 63 5.88 7.61 -3.68
C ARG A 63 4.49 7.31 -3.13
N TYR A 64 3.85 6.27 -3.66
CA TYR A 64 2.54 5.83 -3.18
C TYR A 64 2.59 5.35 -1.73
N ALA A 65 3.59 4.52 -1.37
CA ALA A 65 3.79 4.06 0.00
C ALA A 65 4.03 5.24 0.98
N ILE A 66 4.86 6.22 0.59
CA ILE A 66 5.07 7.44 1.37
C ILE A 66 3.75 8.19 1.57
N TYR A 67 2.96 8.35 0.50
CA TYR A 67 1.68 9.04 0.58
C TYR A 67 0.72 8.31 1.53
N ALA A 68 0.51 7.01 1.34
CA ALA A 68 -0.36 6.19 2.18
C ALA A 68 0.06 6.22 3.66
N ALA A 69 1.35 6.04 3.96
CA ALA A 69 1.86 6.09 5.32
C ALA A 69 1.72 7.49 5.94
N SER A 70 1.90 8.56 5.15
CA SER A 70 1.76 9.93 5.65
C SER A 70 0.32 10.29 6.02
N LEU A 71 -0.69 9.68 5.38
CA LEU A 71 -2.10 9.93 5.70
C LEU A 71 -2.49 9.45 7.10
N VAL A 72 -1.86 8.38 7.58
CA VAL A 72 -2.15 7.78 8.88
C VAL A 72 -1.16 8.15 9.98
N LEU A 73 -0.03 8.78 9.61
CA LEU A 73 1.06 9.09 10.53
C LEU A 73 0.60 9.89 11.75
N LYS A 74 -0.24 10.92 11.55
CA LYS A 74 -0.73 11.75 12.64
C LYS A 74 -1.46 10.92 13.70
N TYR A 75 -2.39 10.06 13.27
CA TYR A 75 -3.15 9.21 14.20
C TYR A 75 -2.23 8.26 14.97
N TYR A 76 -1.20 7.73 14.32
CA TYR A 76 -0.21 6.90 14.99
C TYR A 76 0.54 7.68 16.07
N GLU A 77 1.02 8.88 15.75
CA GLU A 77 1.76 9.74 16.69
C GLU A 77 0.89 10.24 17.85
N ASP A 78 -0.41 10.44 17.62
CA ASP A 78 -1.36 10.78 18.68
C ASP A 78 -1.52 9.62 19.68
N CYS A 79 -1.48 8.36 19.20
CA CYS A 79 -1.54 7.15 20.04
C CYS A 79 -0.19 6.79 20.69
N TYR A 80 0.91 7.03 19.98
CA TYR A 80 2.27 6.62 20.33
C TYR A 80 3.24 7.81 20.19
N PRO A 81 3.13 8.83 21.07
CA PRO A 81 3.87 10.09 20.92
C PRO A 81 5.39 9.93 21.00
N ASP A 82 5.86 8.90 21.70
CA ASP A 82 7.28 8.62 21.87
C ASP A 82 7.86 7.69 20.79
N ASP A 83 7.02 7.15 19.89
CA ASP A 83 7.46 6.28 18.79
C ASP A 83 7.58 7.03 17.46
N ASP A 84 8.81 7.43 17.14
CA ASP A 84 9.14 8.12 15.90
C ASP A 84 9.56 7.19 14.74
N ARG A 85 9.48 5.86 14.91
CA ARG A 85 9.92 4.88 13.89
C ARG A 85 9.17 5.04 12.57
N PRO A 86 7.82 5.21 12.52
CA PRO A 86 7.12 5.42 11.25
C PRO A 86 7.51 6.73 10.57
N ARG A 87 7.69 7.81 11.33
CA ARG A 87 8.17 9.11 10.82
C ARG A 87 9.56 8.98 10.20
N LYS A 88 10.49 8.31 10.90
CA LYS A 88 11.84 8.02 10.39
C LYS A 88 11.81 7.18 9.12
N ALA A 89 10.96 6.15 9.05
CA ALA A 89 10.80 5.33 7.85
C ALA A 89 10.33 6.14 6.63
N ILE A 90 9.35 7.03 6.82
CA ILE A 90 8.87 7.94 5.77
C ILE A 90 9.99 8.89 5.32
N GLN A 91 10.75 9.47 6.24
CA GLN A 91 11.87 10.36 5.92
C GLN A 91 12.99 9.64 5.14
N ALA A 92 13.33 8.42 5.55
CA ALA A 92 14.32 7.59 4.86
C ALA A 92 13.86 7.23 3.43
N ALA A 93 12.58 6.90 3.25
CA ALA A 93 12.00 6.65 1.92
C ALA A 93 12.03 7.91 1.03
N LYS A 94 11.73 9.10 1.59
CA LYS A 94 11.89 10.39 0.88
C LYS A 94 13.35 10.63 0.47
N LYS A 95 14.31 10.36 1.36
CA LYS A 95 15.75 10.49 1.08
C LYS A 95 16.21 9.54 -0.03
N TYR A 96 15.72 8.29 -0.02
CA TYR A 96 15.97 7.34 -1.10
C TYR A 96 15.49 7.87 -2.46
N LEU A 97 14.30 8.48 -2.52
CA LEU A 97 13.82 9.07 -3.77
C LEU A 97 14.67 10.26 -4.27
N LYS A 98 15.23 11.06 -3.36
CA LYS A 98 16.07 12.23 -3.67
C LYS A 98 17.48 11.83 -4.12
N ASN A 99 18.12 10.88 -3.44
CA ASN A 99 19.47 10.42 -3.75
C ASN A 99 19.50 8.88 -3.72
N LYS A 100 19.37 8.26 -4.89
CA LYS A 100 19.29 6.82 -5.02
C LYS A 100 20.67 6.20 -5.04
N ASN A 101 21.03 5.56 -3.95
CA ASN A 101 22.25 4.76 -3.85
C ASN A 101 22.01 3.59 -2.89
N ILE A 102 22.99 2.69 -2.80
CA ILE A 102 22.88 1.50 -1.95
C ILE A 102 22.66 1.83 -0.48
N TRP A 103 23.28 2.91 0.02
CA TRP A 103 23.18 3.34 1.40
C TRP A 103 21.80 3.91 1.73
N SER A 104 21.24 4.75 0.87
CA SER A 104 19.89 5.29 1.05
C SER A 104 18.82 4.21 0.91
N ALA A 105 19.05 3.20 0.05
CA ALA A 105 18.17 2.03 -0.05
C ALA A 105 18.21 1.17 1.22
N ARG A 106 19.41 0.86 1.74
CA ARG A 106 19.59 0.10 2.98
C ARG A 106 19.00 0.82 4.19
N SER A 107 19.26 2.13 4.31
CA SER A 107 18.69 2.95 5.37
C SER A 107 17.17 2.96 5.32
N ALA A 108 16.56 3.13 4.15
CA ALA A 108 15.10 3.07 4.01
C ALA A 108 14.53 1.70 4.37
N ALA A 109 15.20 0.61 3.97
CA ALA A 109 14.77 -0.75 4.33
C ALA A 109 14.86 -1.01 5.84
N ALA A 110 15.98 -0.65 6.47
CA ALA A 110 16.18 -0.83 7.91
C ALA A 110 15.18 -0.01 8.74
N SER A 111 14.90 1.24 8.36
CA SER A 111 13.89 2.06 9.05
C SER A 111 12.48 1.49 8.88
N ALA A 112 12.14 0.94 7.71
CA ALA A 112 10.86 0.28 7.49
C ALA A 112 10.72 -1.00 8.33
N GLU A 113 11.76 -1.82 8.40
CA GLU A 113 11.79 -3.04 9.22
C GLU A 113 11.61 -2.73 10.71
N SER A 114 12.30 -1.70 11.20
CA SER A 114 12.18 -1.25 12.59
C SER A 114 10.74 -0.81 12.92
N ALA A 115 10.10 -0.05 12.03
CA ALA A 115 8.71 0.35 12.19
C ALA A 115 7.73 -0.84 12.07
N TRP A 116 8.03 -1.85 11.27
CA TRP A 116 7.20 -3.05 11.15
C TRP A 116 7.28 -3.95 12.39
N SER A 117 8.49 -4.18 12.88
CA SER A 117 8.73 -4.96 14.11
C SER A 117 8.05 -4.34 15.33
N ALA A 118 8.02 -3.00 15.39
CA ALA A 118 7.29 -2.22 16.38
C ALA A 118 5.80 -2.59 16.44
N ALA A 119 5.11 -2.38 15.31
CA ALA A 119 3.68 -2.59 15.19
C ALA A 119 3.30 -4.06 15.44
N SER A 120 4.17 -4.99 15.03
CA SER A 120 3.96 -6.43 15.28
C SER A 120 4.04 -6.77 16.78
N ALA A 121 4.98 -6.17 17.52
CA ALA A 121 5.10 -6.37 18.96
C ALA A 121 3.90 -5.81 19.73
N GLU A 122 3.44 -4.61 19.35
CA GLU A 122 2.24 -3.97 19.94
C GLU A 122 0.96 -4.78 19.66
N SER A 123 0.82 -5.30 18.44
CA SER A 123 -0.31 -6.14 18.06
C SER A 123 -0.33 -7.44 18.86
N ALA A 124 0.83 -8.08 19.06
CA ALA A 124 0.95 -9.29 19.87
C ALA A 124 0.64 -9.03 21.36
N ALA A 125 1.11 -7.90 21.91
CA ALA A 125 0.81 -7.50 23.29
C ALA A 125 -0.69 -7.22 23.50
N SER A 126 -1.33 -6.54 22.54
CA SER A 126 -2.77 -6.24 22.60
C SER A 126 -3.62 -7.51 22.50
N ALA A 127 -3.23 -8.47 21.66
CA ALA A 127 -3.89 -9.76 21.55
C ALA A 127 -3.77 -10.59 22.85
N ALA A 128 -2.62 -10.54 23.52
CA ALA A 128 -2.42 -11.21 24.81
C ALA A 128 -3.26 -10.58 25.93
N TRP A 129 -3.38 -9.25 25.98
CA TRP A 129 -4.19 -8.55 26.98
C TRP A 129 -5.69 -8.76 26.78
N SER A 130 -6.15 -8.95 25.53
CA SER A 130 -7.55 -9.25 25.21
C SER A 130 -7.96 -10.70 25.46
N ALA A 131 -7.00 -11.58 25.73
CA ALA A 131 -7.21 -13.00 26.01
C ALA A 131 -7.11 -13.36 27.51
N ALA A 132 -6.81 -12.36 28.36
CA ALA A 132 -6.74 -12.47 29.82
C ALA A 132 -8.02 -11.94 30.47
#